data_AF-A0A413UJN5-F1
#
_entry.id   AF-A0A413UJN5-F1
#
_cell.length_a   1.000
_cell.length_b   1.000
_cell.length_c   1.000
_cell.angle_alpha   90.00
_cell.angle_beta   90.00
_cell.angle_gamma   90.00
#
_symmetry.space_group_name_H-M   'P 1'
#
loop_
_entity.id
_entity.type
_entity.pdbx_description
1 polymer ?
#
loop_
_entity_poly.entity_id
_entity_poly.type
_entity_poly.pdbx_seq_one_letter_code
_entity_poly.pdbx_strand_id
1 'polypeptide(L)'
;MLDSGRYSILHASEYPDLMSAGEGTFYPAAWHIITAVASGLSNTNIVIAHNAINFIICSFVYPLSTWLFLSCIFKNDKNLIFAGGITCSLFSYFPWAFLIVGQFDSNLLANALLPGFLFTFYQQITSDRLTGKVTIKNSKDNNLPHVSYSIILLLLSVVALVGSQTNAIFSAGVICIPLIVQYSWKTAGRFTGRKELRFLASTLTFGLIVLLWFLVHSLPFIQPIVNVYREPTATSLEAFKTILLLKFGQPDNAQPILGLLVCIGLVEAFANTKYRWLSISYILIALITFACMTLNHPLRQLICGFWYSGTIRLDGVLAIAAVPLAAIGLCKIVHVLIRPILNSGRIKPVDLLITAFALCMAVFIVFTYPKSISYGTNNYRYLCNQIQVNYSLTSGVSISPEERQFIDKVKRIVGNNTVINIPSDGSIWLYASDDINVIARQFYSTPYKEYELFKTSLYEASKNDDVVDAIRKTQARYVLILDETVSVGNFNPNEWKGILDITDDTSGFTSLLSDGDMRLYQIDY
;
A
#
# COMPACT_ATOMS: atom_id res chain seq x y z
N MET A 1 7.79 -18.24 3.45
CA MET A 1 7.65 -18.40 1.97
C MET A 1 8.95 -18.85 1.32
N LEU A 2 10.04 -18.09 1.47
CA LEU A 2 11.35 -18.47 0.94
C LEU A 2 11.77 -19.86 1.47
N ASP A 3 11.77 -20.03 2.79
CA ASP A 3 12.27 -21.27 3.41
C ASP A 3 11.30 -22.45 3.28
N SER A 4 9.99 -22.17 3.21
CA SER A 4 8.98 -23.22 3.01
C SER A 4 8.88 -23.69 1.55
N GLY A 5 9.46 -22.95 0.60
CA GLY A 5 9.28 -23.19 -0.84
C GLY A 5 7.82 -23.07 -1.33
N ARG A 6 6.92 -22.52 -0.51
CA ARG A 6 5.48 -22.38 -0.83
C ARG A 6 5.14 -20.92 -1.13
N TYR A 7 4.67 -20.68 -2.35
CA TYR A 7 4.33 -19.37 -2.90
C TYR A 7 2.81 -19.26 -3.14
N SER A 8 2.03 -19.20 -2.05
CA SER A 8 0.56 -19.17 -2.13
C SER A 8 -0.03 -18.14 -1.18
N ILE A 9 -1.08 -17.46 -1.63
CA ILE A 9 -1.90 -16.54 -0.84
C ILE A 9 -2.95 -17.27 0.01
N LEU A 10 -3.20 -18.56 -0.25
CA LEU A 10 -4.27 -19.32 0.41
C LEU A 10 -3.83 -19.92 1.75
N HIS A 11 -2.53 -20.18 1.91
CA HIS A 11 -1.94 -20.79 3.10
C HIS A 11 -0.68 -20.03 3.52
N ALA A 12 -0.81 -18.70 3.64
CA ALA A 12 0.27 -17.84 4.07
C ALA A 12 0.46 -17.93 5.60
N SER A 13 1.71 -17.87 6.05
CA SER A 13 2.09 -17.76 7.45
C SER A 13 3.53 -17.25 7.57
N GLU A 14 3.84 -16.62 8.69
CA GLU A 14 5.17 -16.23 9.15
C GLU A 14 6.02 -17.46 9.54
N TYR A 15 5.37 -18.62 9.70
CA TYR A 15 5.97 -19.87 10.17
C TYR A 15 6.03 -20.91 9.02
N PRO A 16 7.23 -21.26 8.51
CA PRO A 16 7.43 -22.15 7.37
C PRO A 16 6.85 -23.55 7.55
N ASP A 17 6.91 -24.09 8.76
CA ASP A 17 6.33 -25.38 9.17
C ASP A 17 4.81 -25.38 8.99
N LEU A 18 4.10 -24.36 9.47
CA LEU A 18 2.64 -24.23 9.25
C LEU A 18 2.30 -24.09 7.78
N MET A 19 3.08 -23.29 7.03
CA MET A 19 2.91 -23.20 5.58
C MET A 19 3.07 -24.57 4.93
N SER A 20 4.06 -25.35 5.36
CA SER A 20 4.40 -26.69 4.83
C SER A 20 3.36 -27.75 5.21
N ALA A 21 2.74 -27.62 6.38
CA ALA A 21 1.61 -28.44 6.80
C ALA A 21 0.30 -28.07 6.07
N GLY A 22 0.24 -26.88 5.44
CA GLY A 22 -1.00 -26.37 4.83
C GLY A 22 -1.96 -25.75 5.87
N GLU A 23 -1.44 -25.40 7.05
CA GLU A 23 -2.17 -24.81 8.16
C GLU A 23 -2.12 -23.26 8.16
N GLY A 24 -1.52 -22.67 7.13
CA GLY A 24 -1.57 -21.23 6.91
C GLY A 24 -2.97 -20.73 6.57
N THR A 25 -3.15 -19.42 6.56
CA THR A 25 -4.45 -18.78 6.29
C THR A 25 -4.42 -17.95 5.01
N PHE A 26 -5.61 -17.57 4.53
CA PHE A 26 -5.70 -16.64 3.41
C PHE A 26 -5.14 -15.27 3.81
N TYR A 27 -4.15 -14.80 3.05
CA TYR A 27 -3.60 -13.45 3.15
C TYR A 27 -3.26 -12.93 1.75
N PRO A 28 -3.56 -11.67 1.40
CA PRO A 28 -3.20 -11.08 0.12
C PRO A 28 -1.68 -10.87 0.03
N ALA A 29 -0.95 -11.96 -0.23
CA ALA A 29 0.49 -12.06 -0.06
C ALA A 29 1.30 -11.83 -1.35
N ALA A 30 0.70 -11.30 -2.43
CA ALA A 30 1.38 -11.22 -3.72
C ALA A 30 2.72 -10.45 -3.64
N TRP A 31 2.76 -9.38 -2.84
CA TRP A 31 4.02 -8.66 -2.60
C TRP A 31 5.06 -9.55 -1.92
N HIS A 32 4.69 -10.26 -0.85
CA HIS A 32 5.60 -11.20 -0.16
C HIS A 32 6.08 -12.33 -1.07
N ILE A 33 5.21 -12.86 -1.92
CA ILE A 33 5.55 -13.91 -2.90
C ILE A 33 6.61 -13.39 -3.88
N ILE A 34 6.39 -12.21 -4.47
CA ILE A 34 7.33 -11.62 -5.44
C ILE A 34 8.68 -11.36 -4.77
N THR A 35 8.68 -10.83 -3.54
CA THR A 35 9.90 -10.57 -2.77
C THR A 35 10.65 -11.86 -2.42
N ALA A 36 9.94 -12.91 -1.99
CA ALA A 36 10.53 -14.22 -1.70
C ALA A 36 11.12 -14.89 -2.96
N VAL A 37 10.39 -14.87 -4.08
CA VAL A 37 10.89 -15.39 -5.37
C VAL A 37 12.13 -14.63 -5.81
N ALA A 38 12.11 -13.29 -5.72
CA ALA A 38 13.25 -12.46 -6.08
C ALA A 38 14.49 -12.83 -5.25
N SER A 39 14.34 -12.90 -3.92
CA SER A 39 15.41 -13.29 -2.99
C SER A 39 15.96 -14.69 -3.28
N GLY A 40 15.09 -15.67 -3.52
CA GLY A 40 15.50 -17.04 -3.85
C GLY A 40 16.24 -17.16 -5.19
N LEU A 41 15.82 -16.40 -6.21
CA LEU A 41 16.46 -16.41 -7.52
C LEU A 41 17.80 -15.67 -7.52
N SER A 42 17.92 -14.58 -6.77
CA SER A 42 19.17 -13.80 -6.66
C SER A 42 20.13 -14.34 -5.60
N ASN A 43 19.68 -15.25 -4.74
CA ASN A 43 20.40 -15.69 -3.55
C ASN A 43 20.85 -14.51 -2.66
N THR A 44 20.03 -13.47 -2.56
CA THR A 44 20.28 -12.28 -1.73
C THR A 44 19.38 -12.27 -0.51
N ASN A 45 19.84 -11.64 0.57
CA ASN A 45 19.03 -11.40 1.78
C ASN A 45 17.66 -10.77 1.44
N ILE A 46 16.61 -11.21 2.14
CA ILE A 46 15.22 -10.81 1.90
C ILE A 46 15.02 -9.29 2.05
N VAL A 47 15.79 -8.61 2.90
CA VAL A 47 15.75 -7.15 3.10
C VAL A 47 16.25 -6.41 1.85
N ILE A 48 17.26 -6.95 1.16
CA ILE A 48 17.75 -6.39 -0.11
C ILE A 48 16.68 -6.57 -1.18
N ALA A 49 16.11 -7.78 -1.28
CA ALA A 49 15.04 -8.07 -2.23
C ALA A 49 13.81 -7.19 -1.99
N HIS A 50 13.41 -6.97 -0.73
CA HIS A 50 12.33 -6.05 -0.34
C HIS A 50 12.57 -4.66 -0.91
N ASN A 51 13.72 -4.06 -0.63
CA ASN A 51 14.05 -2.72 -1.12
C ASN A 51 14.07 -2.65 -2.65
N ALA A 52 14.63 -3.67 -3.31
CA ALA A 52 14.66 -3.74 -4.77
C ALA A 52 13.25 -3.84 -5.39
N ILE A 53 12.37 -4.66 -4.82
CA ILE A 53 10.97 -4.79 -5.28
C ILE A 53 10.21 -3.48 -5.08
N ASN A 54 10.36 -2.82 -3.92
CA ASN A 54 9.72 -1.52 -3.69
C ASN A 54 10.22 -0.44 -4.66
N PHE A 55 11.53 -0.41 -4.93
CA PHE A 55 12.09 0.46 -5.96
C PHE A 55 11.46 0.19 -7.34
N ILE A 56 11.31 -1.08 -7.72
CA ILE A 56 10.69 -1.48 -8.99
C ILE A 56 9.22 -1.05 -9.05
N ILE A 57 8.47 -1.24 -7.96
CA ILE A 57 7.06 -0.87 -7.88
C ILE A 57 6.90 0.65 -8.07
N CYS A 58 7.66 1.45 -7.33
CA CYS A 58 7.59 2.91 -7.39
C CYS A 58 8.08 3.48 -8.72
N SER A 59 9.17 2.93 -9.28
CA SER A 59 9.86 3.52 -10.44
C SER A 59 9.33 3.02 -11.78
N PHE A 60 8.80 1.80 -11.83
CA PHE A 60 8.36 1.19 -13.09
C PHE A 60 6.89 0.77 -13.06
N VAL A 61 6.46 -0.05 -12.09
CA VAL A 61 5.10 -0.61 -12.09
C VAL A 61 4.05 0.49 -12.05
N TYR A 62 4.18 1.43 -11.11
CA TYR A 62 3.22 2.52 -10.96
C TYR A 62 3.22 3.51 -12.15
N PRO A 63 4.37 4.04 -12.62
CA PRO A 63 4.39 4.93 -13.77
C PRO A 63 3.89 4.25 -15.06
N LEU A 64 4.26 2.99 -15.31
CA LEU A 64 3.83 2.26 -16.51
C LEU A 64 2.32 1.94 -16.47
N SER A 65 1.79 1.50 -15.33
CA SER A 65 0.36 1.25 -15.18
C SER A 65 -0.46 2.53 -15.37
N THR A 66 0.02 3.63 -14.81
CA THR A 66 -0.59 4.96 -14.96
C THR A 66 -0.53 5.43 -16.40
N TRP A 67 0.60 5.26 -17.08
CA TRP A 67 0.75 5.60 -18.48
C TRP A 67 -0.20 4.78 -19.38
N LEU A 68 -0.36 3.48 -19.13
CA LEU A 68 -1.32 2.63 -19.85
C LEU A 68 -2.75 3.17 -19.70
N PHE A 69 -3.16 3.49 -18.48
CA PHE A 69 -4.47 4.05 -18.19
C PHE A 69 -4.72 5.39 -18.90
N LEU A 70 -3.78 6.32 -18.77
CA LEU A 70 -3.86 7.64 -19.41
C LEU A 70 -3.87 7.53 -20.94
N SER A 71 -3.07 6.63 -21.50
CA SER A 71 -3.03 6.38 -22.94
C SER A 71 -4.35 5.89 -23.49
N CYS A 72 -5.15 5.20 -22.68
CA CYS A 72 -6.49 4.75 -23.08
C CYS A 72 -7.53 5.87 -23.02
N ILE A 73 -7.56 6.64 -21.92
CA ILE A 73 -8.54 7.73 -21.73
C ILE A 73 -8.27 8.90 -22.69
N PHE A 74 -6.99 9.26 -22.83
CA PHE A 74 -6.52 10.40 -23.60
C PHE A 74 -5.91 9.99 -24.95
N LYS A 75 -6.37 8.87 -25.54
CA LYS A 75 -5.85 8.30 -26.80
C LYS A 75 -5.65 9.28 -27.97
N ASN A 76 -6.40 10.39 -27.99
CA ASN A 76 -6.36 11.40 -29.05
C ASN A 76 -5.58 12.67 -28.66
N ASP A 77 -5.05 12.75 -27.44
CA ASP A 77 -4.36 13.93 -26.92
C ASP A 77 -3.06 13.51 -26.21
N LYS A 78 -1.98 13.50 -26.98
CA LYS A 78 -0.65 13.11 -26.48
C LYS A 78 -0.14 14.04 -25.39
N ASN A 79 -0.55 15.31 -25.39
CA ASN A 79 -0.11 16.27 -24.39
C ASN A 79 -0.62 15.89 -23.00
N LEU A 80 -1.89 15.45 -22.91
CA LEU A 80 -2.46 14.94 -21.65
C LEU A 80 -1.75 13.68 -21.15
N ILE A 81 -1.33 12.78 -22.06
CA ILE A 81 -0.58 11.58 -21.70
C ILE A 81 0.79 11.96 -21.12
N PHE A 82 1.53 12.86 -21.79
CA PHE A 82 2.82 13.33 -21.30
C PHE A 82 2.69 14.10 -19.97
N ALA A 83 1.70 15.00 -19.87
CA ALA A 83 1.42 15.74 -18.64
C ALA A 83 1.10 14.80 -17.48
N GLY A 84 0.31 13.74 -17.73
CA GLY A 84 0.00 12.75 -16.70
C GLY A 84 1.18 11.86 -16.31
N GLY A 85 2.10 11.58 -17.24
CA GLY A 85 3.36 10.92 -16.94
C GLY A 85 4.29 11.76 -16.04
N ILE A 86 4.22 13.09 -16.15
CA ILE A 86 4.92 14.00 -15.23
C ILE A 86 4.20 14.06 -13.88
N THR A 87 2.87 14.27 -13.88
CA THR A 87 2.13 14.54 -12.65
C THR A 87 1.98 13.33 -11.75
N CYS A 88 2.03 12.10 -12.27
CA CYS A 88 1.86 10.90 -11.44
C CYS A 88 2.92 10.78 -10.34
N SER A 89 4.17 11.19 -10.60
CA SER A 89 5.25 11.13 -9.63
C SER A 89 5.29 12.31 -8.65
N LEU A 90 4.45 13.34 -8.86
CA LEU A 90 4.43 14.58 -8.06
C LEU A 90 3.57 14.52 -6.80
N PHE A 91 2.78 13.45 -6.60
CA PHE A 91 1.96 13.32 -5.40
C PHE A 91 2.79 12.73 -4.25
N SER A 92 2.79 13.39 -3.09
CA SER A 92 3.47 12.85 -1.90
C SER A 92 2.75 11.63 -1.31
N TYR A 93 1.42 11.57 -1.43
CA TYR A 93 0.58 10.49 -0.90
C TYR A 93 0.90 9.13 -1.53
N PHE A 94 1.29 9.09 -2.80
CA PHE A 94 1.60 7.84 -3.48
C PHE A 94 2.61 8.06 -4.61
N PRO A 95 3.65 7.21 -4.71
CA PRO A 95 3.91 6.02 -3.89
C PRO A 95 4.62 6.30 -2.56
N TRP A 96 5.12 7.53 -2.36
CA TRP A 96 6.17 7.83 -1.38
C TRP A 96 5.74 7.66 0.08
N ALA A 97 4.54 8.10 0.46
CA ALA A 97 4.06 7.98 1.84
C ALA A 97 4.02 6.53 2.33
N PHE A 98 3.83 5.56 1.44
CA PHE A 98 3.72 4.14 1.79
C PHE A 98 5.07 3.53 2.16
N LEU A 99 6.18 4.21 1.86
CA LEU A 99 7.53 3.81 2.27
C LEU A 99 7.89 4.32 3.67
N ILE A 100 7.24 5.38 4.16
CA ILE A 100 7.59 5.98 5.45
C ILE A 100 6.54 5.77 6.55
N VAL A 101 5.32 5.40 6.18
CA VAL A 101 4.24 5.16 7.14
C VAL A 101 4.07 3.66 7.32
N GLY A 102 4.81 3.04 8.23
CA GLY A 102 4.69 1.62 8.59
C GLY A 102 4.79 0.64 7.40
N GLN A 103 4.41 -0.62 7.63
CA GLN A 103 4.48 -1.68 6.62
C GLN A 103 3.26 -1.66 5.68
N PHE A 104 3.34 -0.92 4.57
CA PHE A 104 2.26 -0.82 3.57
C PHE A 104 2.61 -1.45 2.22
N ASP A 105 3.63 -2.32 2.15
CA ASP A 105 4.17 -2.82 0.87
C ASP A 105 3.14 -3.57 0.01
N SER A 106 2.29 -4.39 0.63
CA SER A 106 1.17 -5.06 -0.05
C SER A 106 0.17 -4.05 -0.65
N ASN A 107 -0.09 -2.95 0.08
CA ASN A 107 -0.93 -1.85 -0.41
C ASN A 107 -0.22 -1.02 -1.49
N LEU A 108 1.11 -0.87 -1.39
CA LEU A 108 1.94 -0.18 -2.38
C LEU A 108 1.84 -0.89 -3.73
N LEU A 109 2.02 -2.21 -3.74
CA LEU A 109 1.83 -3.02 -4.95
C LEU A 109 0.41 -2.91 -5.49
N ALA A 110 -0.61 -3.07 -4.64
CA ALA A 110 -2.00 -3.04 -5.07
C ALA A 110 -2.40 -1.69 -5.69
N ASN A 111 -2.00 -0.57 -5.09
CA ASN A 111 -2.24 0.77 -5.63
C ASN A 111 -1.40 1.05 -6.87
N ALA A 112 -0.18 0.51 -6.97
CA ALA A 112 0.63 0.62 -8.19
C ALA A 112 0.00 -0.14 -9.38
N LEU A 113 -0.71 -1.24 -9.12
CA LEU A 113 -1.44 -2.02 -10.14
C LEU A 113 -2.81 -1.45 -10.48
N LEU A 114 -3.41 -0.65 -9.59
CA LEU A 114 -4.76 -0.10 -9.74
C LEU A 114 -4.98 0.63 -11.08
N PRO A 115 -4.09 1.53 -11.56
CA PRO A 115 -4.26 2.12 -12.89
C PRO A 115 -4.28 1.09 -14.03
N GLY A 116 -3.51 0.01 -13.90
CA GLY A 116 -3.52 -1.10 -14.87
C GLY A 116 -4.86 -1.84 -14.91
N PHE A 117 -5.52 -2.03 -13.76
CA PHE A 117 -6.90 -2.50 -13.71
C PHE A 117 -7.86 -1.50 -14.36
N LEU A 118 -7.73 -0.20 -14.05
CA LEU A 118 -8.61 0.82 -14.63
C LEU A 118 -8.47 0.88 -16.16
N PHE A 119 -7.27 0.62 -16.69
CA PHE A 119 -7.01 0.46 -18.11
C PHE A 119 -7.80 -0.71 -18.73
N THR A 120 -7.68 -1.92 -18.16
CA THR A 120 -8.38 -3.11 -18.69
C THR A 120 -9.90 -2.93 -18.58
N PHE A 121 -10.38 -2.39 -17.47
CA PHE A 121 -11.80 -2.11 -17.24
C PHE A 121 -12.37 -1.07 -18.21
N TYR A 122 -11.67 0.06 -18.39
CA TYR A 122 -12.11 1.12 -19.30
C TYR A 122 -12.16 0.63 -20.75
N GLN A 123 -11.18 -0.18 -21.19
CA GLN A 123 -11.22 -0.79 -22.52
C GLN A 123 -12.44 -1.68 -22.73
N GLN A 124 -12.84 -2.46 -21.72
CA GLN A 124 -14.05 -3.29 -21.83
C GLN A 124 -15.30 -2.43 -22.01
N ILE A 125 -15.49 -1.44 -21.13
CA ILE A 125 -16.70 -0.62 -21.13
C ILE A 125 -16.81 0.27 -22.38
N THR A 126 -15.69 0.65 -22.98
CA THR A 126 -15.66 1.52 -24.16
C THR A 126 -15.51 0.77 -25.49
N SER A 127 -15.34 -0.54 -25.47
CA SER A 127 -15.24 -1.38 -26.68
C SER A 127 -16.44 -1.21 -27.61
N ASP A 128 -16.20 -1.02 -28.91
CA ASP A 128 -17.22 -0.82 -29.95
C ASP A 128 -18.22 -2.00 -30.06
N ARG A 129 -17.83 -3.19 -29.60
CA ARG A 129 -18.68 -4.41 -29.59
C ARG A 129 -19.67 -4.44 -28.43
N LEU A 130 -19.22 -4.18 -27.19
CA LEU A 130 -20.10 -3.96 -26.03
C LEU A 130 -20.95 -2.69 -26.23
N THR A 131 -20.40 -1.73 -26.97
CA THR A 131 -21.12 -0.51 -27.33
C THR A 131 -22.01 -0.62 -28.58
N GLY A 132 -22.15 -1.82 -29.17
CA GLY A 132 -23.12 -2.13 -30.22
C GLY A 132 -22.93 -1.39 -31.55
N LYS A 133 -21.75 -0.78 -31.79
CA LYS A 133 -21.45 -0.02 -33.01
C LYS A 133 -21.05 -0.88 -34.21
N VAL A 134 -21.00 -2.20 -34.05
CA VAL A 134 -20.76 -3.11 -35.18
C VAL A 134 -22.01 -3.10 -36.07
N THR A 135 -21.98 -2.25 -37.09
CA THR A 135 -22.87 -2.36 -38.23
C THR A 135 -22.58 -3.70 -38.90
N ILE A 136 -23.61 -4.51 -39.12
CA ILE A 136 -23.58 -5.88 -39.67
C ILE A 136 -22.87 -5.98 -41.05
N LYS A 137 -22.46 -4.87 -41.66
CA LYS A 137 -21.86 -4.85 -43.00
C LYS A 137 -20.39 -5.28 -43.10
N ASN A 138 -19.62 -5.40 -42.01
CA ASN A 138 -18.19 -5.78 -42.06
C ASN A 138 -17.84 -7.03 -41.22
N SER A 139 -18.70 -8.05 -41.18
CA SER A 139 -18.42 -9.32 -40.48
C SER A 139 -17.54 -10.30 -41.29
N LYS A 140 -16.51 -9.80 -41.97
CA LYS A 140 -15.48 -10.65 -42.60
C LYS A 140 -14.12 -10.60 -41.89
N ASP A 141 -14.00 -9.80 -40.84
CA ASP A 141 -12.75 -9.72 -40.09
C ASP A 141 -12.80 -10.67 -38.89
N ASN A 142 -11.98 -11.72 -38.93
CA ASN A 142 -11.78 -12.79 -37.93
C ASN A 142 -11.21 -12.26 -36.59
N ASN A 143 -11.64 -11.07 -36.13
CA ASN A 143 -11.19 -10.43 -34.90
C ASN A 143 -11.89 -10.99 -33.64
N LEU A 144 -12.14 -12.30 -33.56
CA LEU A 144 -12.47 -12.98 -32.30
C LEU A 144 -11.35 -12.92 -31.22
N PRO A 145 -10.04 -12.83 -31.53
CA PRO A 145 -9.01 -12.92 -30.48
C PRO A 145 -9.02 -11.74 -29.49
N HIS A 146 -9.22 -10.50 -29.95
CA HIS A 146 -9.00 -9.30 -29.14
C HIS A 146 -9.97 -9.12 -27.94
N VAL A 147 -11.21 -9.64 -28.03
CA VAL A 147 -12.19 -9.53 -26.93
C VAL A 147 -11.93 -10.58 -25.86
N SER A 148 -11.62 -11.82 -26.27
CA SER A 148 -11.29 -12.89 -25.33
C SER A 148 -10.03 -12.57 -24.52
N TYR A 149 -8.98 -12.04 -25.15
CA TYR A 149 -7.76 -11.63 -24.43
C TYR A 149 -8.01 -10.49 -23.44
N SER A 150 -8.83 -9.51 -23.80
CA SER A 150 -9.07 -8.37 -22.92
C SER A 150 -9.93 -8.73 -21.70
N ILE A 151 -10.84 -9.72 -21.81
CA ILE A 151 -11.58 -10.26 -20.65
C ILE A 151 -10.63 -11.03 -19.74
N ILE A 152 -9.75 -11.86 -20.31
CA ILE A 152 -8.71 -12.57 -19.56
C ILE A 152 -7.82 -11.57 -18.81
N LEU A 153 -7.37 -10.49 -19.45
CA LEU A 153 -6.58 -9.44 -18.80
C LEU A 153 -7.35 -8.74 -17.68
N LEU A 154 -8.66 -8.51 -17.84
CA LEU A 154 -9.49 -7.96 -16.76
C LEU A 154 -9.53 -8.92 -15.56
N LEU A 155 -9.82 -10.20 -15.79
CA LEU A 155 -9.84 -11.22 -14.74
C LEU A 155 -8.48 -11.34 -14.03
N LEU A 156 -7.38 -11.37 -14.79
CA LEU A 156 -6.03 -11.36 -14.24
C LEU A 156 -5.76 -10.11 -13.42
N SER A 157 -6.21 -8.93 -13.86
CA SER A 157 -6.05 -7.71 -13.07
C SER A 157 -6.88 -7.71 -11.78
N VAL A 158 -8.08 -8.32 -11.77
CA VAL A 158 -8.86 -8.53 -10.54
C VAL A 158 -8.10 -9.43 -9.56
N VAL A 159 -7.60 -10.58 -10.04
CA VAL A 159 -6.83 -11.51 -9.21
C VAL A 159 -5.56 -10.84 -8.68
N ALA A 160 -4.87 -10.06 -9.51
CA ALA A 160 -3.68 -9.32 -9.11
C ALA A 160 -3.98 -8.29 -8.01
N LEU A 161 -5.07 -7.53 -8.12
CA LEU A 161 -5.48 -6.60 -7.06
C LEU A 161 -5.87 -7.33 -5.78
N VAL A 162 -6.73 -8.35 -5.85
CA VAL A 162 -7.17 -9.12 -4.67
C VAL A 162 -5.99 -9.81 -3.98
N GLY A 163 -5.08 -10.40 -4.76
CA GLY A 163 -3.88 -11.05 -4.25
C GLY A 163 -2.83 -10.10 -3.70
N SER A 164 -2.82 -8.83 -4.13
CA SER A 164 -1.91 -7.80 -3.60
C SER A 164 -2.47 -7.12 -2.36
N GLN A 165 -3.70 -6.61 -2.44
CA GLN A 165 -4.47 -6.16 -1.28
C GLN A 165 -5.95 -6.00 -1.66
N THR A 166 -6.83 -6.58 -0.85
CA THR A 166 -8.28 -6.54 -1.07
C THR A 166 -8.86 -5.13 -1.13
N ASN A 167 -8.34 -4.15 -0.39
CA ASN A 167 -8.87 -2.78 -0.44
C ASN A 167 -8.81 -2.15 -1.85
N ALA A 168 -7.85 -2.55 -2.69
CA ALA A 168 -7.67 -1.98 -4.02
C ALA A 168 -8.83 -2.31 -4.96
N ILE A 169 -9.52 -3.45 -4.80
CA ILE A 169 -10.70 -3.75 -5.61
C ILE A 169 -11.88 -2.85 -5.22
N PHE A 170 -12.01 -2.48 -3.95
CA PHE A 170 -13.02 -1.52 -3.49
C PHE A 170 -12.69 -0.10 -3.99
N SER A 171 -11.41 0.30 -3.95
CA SER A 171 -10.92 1.54 -4.57
C SER A 171 -11.26 1.61 -6.06
N ALA A 172 -10.98 0.53 -6.78
CA ALA A 172 -11.30 0.40 -8.19
C ALA A 172 -12.82 0.49 -8.43
N GLY A 173 -13.60 -0.21 -7.60
CA GLY A 173 -15.05 -0.19 -7.63
C GLY A 173 -15.59 1.25 -7.51
N VAL A 174 -15.17 1.99 -6.48
CA VAL A 174 -15.60 3.39 -6.26
C VAL A 174 -15.20 4.29 -7.41
N ILE A 175 -13.95 4.21 -7.90
CA ILE A 175 -13.49 4.99 -9.06
C ILE A 175 -14.36 4.68 -10.30
N CYS A 176 -14.79 3.43 -10.47
CA CYS A 176 -15.57 3.00 -11.62
C CYS A 176 -17.08 3.27 -11.51
N ILE A 177 -17.64 3.63 -10.34
CA ILE A 177 -19.09 3.89 -10.17
C ILE A 177 -19.63 4.85 -11.22
N PRO A 178 -19.06 6.07 -11.42
CA PRO A 178 -19.61 7.03 -12.37
C PRO A 178 -19.53 6.52 -13.82
N LEU A 179 -18.49 5.74 -14.14
CA LEU A 179 -18.29 5.15 -15.45
C LEU A 179 -19.32 4.03 -15.73
N ILE A 180 -19.59 3.17 -14.74
CA ILE A 180 -20.60 2.10 -14.82
C ILE A 180 -22.00 2.70 -15.00
N VAL A 181 -22.35 3.72 -14.21
CA VAL A 181 -23.64 4.41 -14.32
C VAL A 181 -23.75 5.11 -15.68
N GLN A 182 -22.68 5.78 -16.15
CA GLN A 182 -22.66 6.37 -17.49
C GLN A 182 -22.82 5.32 -18.60
N TYR A 183 -22.21 4.15 -18.45
CA TYR A 183 -22.35 3.04 -19.39
C TYR A 183 -23.79 2.51 -19.43
N SER A 184 -24.44 2.35 -18.28
CA SER A 184 -25.85 1.96 -18.18
C SER A 184 -26.76 2.97 -18.89
N TRP A 185 -26.58 4.27 -18.63
CA TRP A 185 -27.30 5.36 -19.31
C TRP A 185 -27.15 5.29 -20.84
N LYS A 186 -25.90 5.16 -21.33
CA LYS A 186 -25.61 5.10 -22.77
C LYS A 186 -26.18 3.84 -23.40
N THR A 187 -26.16 2.70 -22.71
CA THR A 187 -26.65 1.41 -23.19
C THR A 187 -28.18 1.43 -23.28
N ALA A 188 -28.87 1.86 -22.23
CA ALA A 188 -30.32 2.06 -22.25
C ALA A 188 -30.73 2.99 -23.38
N GLY A 189 -29.94 4.04 -23.63
CA GLY A 189 -30.20 4.98 -24.72
C GLY A 189 -30.12 4.42 -26.14
N ARG A 190 -29.56 3.22 -26.33
CA ARG A 190 -29.60 2.51 -27.61
C ARG A 190 -30.91 1.77 -27.84
N PHE A 191 -31.52 1.29 -26.77
CA PHE A 191 -32.78 0.54 -26.83
C PHE A 191 -34.01 1.45 -26.76
N THR A 192 -33.87 2.64 -26.16
CA THR A 192 -34.98 3.57 -26.01
C THR A 192 -34.57 5.05 -26.07
N GLY A 193 -35.42 5.86 -26.71
CA GLY A 193 -35.32 7.32 -26.71
C GLY A 193 -35.86 7.99 -25.44
N ARG A 194 -36.66 7.25 -24.64
CA ARG A 194 -37.33 7.77 -23.43
C ARG A 194 -36.32 8.03 -22.32
N LYS A 195 -36.27 9.26 -21.83
CA LYS A 195 -35.29 9.67 -20.79
C LYS A 195 -35.58 8.97 -19.47
N GLU A 196 -36.84 8.74 -19.15
CA GLU A 196 -37.32 8.12 -17.92
C GLU A 196 -36.76 6.70 -17.76
N LEU A 197 -36.76 5.92 -18.84
CA LEU A 197 -36.23 4.55 -18.84
C LEU A 197 -34.70 4.51 -18.72
N ARG A 198 -33.99 5.49 -19.27
CA ARG A 198 -32.53 5.62 -19.10
C ARG A 198 -32.16 5.99 -17.67
N PHE A 199 -32.94 6.89 -17.06
CA PHE A 199 -32.81 7.22 -15.64
C PHE A 199 -33.07 5.99 -14.78
N LEU A 200 -34.17 5.27 -15.02
CA LEU A 200 -34.50 4.05 -14.29
C LEU A 200 -33.37 3.00 -14.37
N ALA A 201 -32.82 2.73 -15.57
CA ALA A 201 -31.71 1.78 -15.73
C ALA A 201 -30.46 2.20 -14.94
N SER A 202 -30.12 3.49 -14.98
CA SER A 202 -28.98 4.07 -14.26
C SER A 202 -29.17 4.00 -12.75
N THR A 203 -30.38 4.30 -12.26
CA THR A 203 -30.76 4.22 -10.84
C THR A 203 -30.74 2.77 -10.35
N LEU A 204 -31.27 1.81 -11.12
CA LEU A 204 -31.22 0.40 -10.76
C LEU A 204 -29.78 -0.13 -10.72
N THR A 205 -28.94 0.32 -11.66
CA THR A 205 -27.51 -0.02 -11.67
C THR A 205 -26.81 0.51 -10.42
N PHE A 206 -27.07 1.77 -10.06
CA PHE A 206 -26.54 2.34 -8.82
C PHE A 206 -27.07 1.63 -7.57
N GLY A 207 -28.36 1.33 -7.52
CA GLY A 207 -29.00 0.56 -6.44
C GLY A 207 -28.38 -0.83 -6.28
N LEU A 208 -28.03 -1.51 -7.38
CA LEU A 208 -27.33 -2.78 -7.34
C LEU A 208 -25.90 -2.65 -6.77
N ILE A 209 -25.17 -1.59 -7.12
CA ILE A 209 -23.84 -1.31 -6.54
C ILE A 209 -23.94 -1.11 -5.02
N VAL A 210 -24.93 -0.33 -4.58
CA VAL A 210 -25.18 -0.11 -3.15
C VAL A 210 -25.55 -1.42 -2.45
N LEU A 211 -26.43 -2.23 -3.05
CA LEU A 211 -26.80 -3.55 -2.50
C LEU A 211 -25.58 -4.47 -2.36
N LEU A 212 -24.72 -4.54 -3.39
CA LEU A 212 -23.49 -5.33 -3.35
C LEU A 212 -22.53 -4.83 -2.28
N TRP A 213 -22.42 -3.51 -2.09
CA TRP A 213 -21.62 -2.93 -1.01
C TRP A 213 -22.08 -3.42 0.36
N PHE A 214 -23.38 -3.34 0.66
CA PHE A 214 -23.95 -3.83 1.91
C PHE A 214 -23.78 -5.34 2.09
N LEU A 215 -24.03 -6.11 1.03
CA LEU A 215 -23.87 -7.57 1.06
C LEU A 215 -22.43 -7.95 1.38
N VAL A 216 -21.45 -7.39 0.66
CA VAL A 216 -20.03 -7.69 0.89
C VAL A 216 -19.56 -7.20 2.26
N HIS A 217 -19.99 -6.00 2.67
CA HIS A 217 -19.70 -5.47 4.00
C HIS A 217 -20.21 -6.40 5.11
N SER A 218 -21.29 -7.14 4.88
CA SER A 218 -21.92 -8.01 5.88
C SER A 218 -21.33 -9.42 5.91
N LEU A 219 -20.40 -9.77 5.02
CA LEU A 219 -19.81 -11.11 4.97
C LEU A 219 -18.93 -11.37 6.22
N PRO A 220 -19.01 -12.55 6.87
CA PRO A 220 -18.27 -12.83 8.10
C PRO A 220 -16.76 -12.64 8.00
N PHE A 221 -16.14 -13.07 6.89
CA PHE A 221 -14.70 -12.94 6.69
C PHE A 221 -14.23 -11.49 6.44
N ILE A 222 -15.15 -10.59 6.11
CA ILE A 222 -14.88 -9.16 5.92
C ILE A 222 -14.99 -8.40 7.25
N GLN A 223 -15.75 -8.91 8.23
CA GLN A 223 -15.99 -8.23 9.51
C GLN A 223 -14.72 -7.81 10.26
N PRO A 224 -13.66 -8.64 10.35
CA PRO A 224 -12.41 -8.22 11.03
C PRO A 224 -11.73 -7.03 10.34
N ILE A 225 -11.98 -6.81 9.05
CA ILE A 225 -11.40 -5.72 8.27
C ILE A 225 -12.22 -4.45 8.43
N VAL A 226 -13.54 -4.54 8.22
CA VAL A 226 -14.42 -3.35 8.21
C VAL A 226 -14.68 -2.78 9.58
N ASN A 227 -14.52 -3.57 10.65
CA ASN A 227 -14.72 -3.14 12.02
C ASN A 227 -13.44 -2.65 12.71
N VAL A 228 -12.29 -2.59 12.02
CA VAL A 228 -11.07 -2.00 12.61
C VAL A 228 -11.34 -0.55 12.99
N TYR A 229 -11.31 -0.28 14.29
CA TYR A 229 -11.54 1.06 14.80
C TYR A 229 -10.24 1.87 14.78
N ARG A 230 -10.35 3.11 14.34
CA ARG A 230 -9.29 4.12 14.41
C ARG A 230 -9.96 5.42 14.82
N GLU A 231 -9.31 6.24 15.64
CA GLU A 231 -9.86 7.55 16.00
C GLU A 231 -9.95 8.47 14.76
N PRO A 232 -10.91 9.42 14.72
CA PRO A 232 -10.88 10.52 13.76
C PRO A 232 -9.58 11.32 13.93
N THR A 233 -9.06 11.84 12.82
CA THR A 233 -7.71 12.44 12.77
C THR A 233 -7.73 13.95 12.50
N ALA A 234 -8.88 14.51 12.12
CA ALA A 234 -8.99 15.92 11.77
C ALA A 234 -10.40 16.46 12.01
N THR A 235 -10.49 17.77 12.27
CA THR A 235 -11.75 18.51 12.18
C THR A 235 -12.22 18.62 10.72
N SER A 236 -13.50 18.97 10.50
CA SER A 236 -14.05 19.17 9.15
C SER A 236 -13.27 20.20 8.33
N LEU A 237 -12.84 21.31 8.94
CA LEU A 237 -12.07 22.34 8.26
C LEU A 237 -10.66 21.85 7.90
N GLU A 238 -10.01 21.11 8.79
CA GLU A 238 -8.69 20.53 8.54
C GLU A 238 -8.74 19.47 7.44
N ALA A 239 -9.71 18.55 7.48
CA ALA A 239 -9.90 17.54 6.44
C ALA A 239 -10.15 18.18 5.06
N PHE A 240 -10.98 19.23 5.01
CA PHE A 240 -11.18 19.99 3.77
C PHE A 240 -9.87 20.61 3.26
N LYS A 241 -9.09 21.27 4.13
CA LYS A 241 -7.78 21.83 3.78
C LYS A 241 -6.79 20.74 3.34
N THR A 242 -6.81 19.58 3.99
CA THR A 242 -5.96 18.44 3.66
C THR A 242 -6.22 17.92 2.25
N ILE A 243 -7.48 17.78 1.85
CA ILE A 243 -7.83 17.35 0.50
C ILE A 243 -7.54 18.46 -0.53
N LEU A 244 -7.91 19.71 -0.22
CA LEU A 244 -7.74 20.83 -1.14
C LEU A 244 -6.27 21.14 -1.45
N LEU A 245 -5.42 21.11 -0.42
CA LEU A 245 -4.01 21.46 -0.51
C LEU A 245 -3.09 20.23 -0.60
N LEU A 246 -3.66 19.02 -0.66
CA LEU A 246 -2.95 17.75 -0.68
C LEU A 246 -1.91 17.66 0.47
N LYS A 247 -2.35 17.87 1.72
CA LYS A 247 -1.47 17.93 2.90
C LYS A 247 -1.08 16.54 3.42
N PHE A 248 0.20 16.32 3.71
CA PHE A 248 0.67 15.03 4.20
C PHE A 248 1.63 15.12 5.40
N GLY A 249 1.40 14.26 6.40
CA GLY A 249 2.22 14.21 7.60
C GLY A 249 1.85 15.32 8.58
N GLN A 250 2.73 16.32 8.70
CA GLN A 250 2.53 17.42 9.66
C GLN A 250 1.47 18.43 9.16
N PRO A 251 0.78 19.14 10.07
CA PRO A 251 -0.28 20.08 9.72
C PRO A 251 0.13 21.22 8.79
N ASP A 252 1.41 21.56 8.66
CA ASP A 252 1.84 22.66 7.77
C ASP A 252 2.31 22.19 6.39
N ASN A 253 2.51 20.89 6.23
CA ASN A 253 2.98 20.31 4.97
C ASN A 253 1.82 20.32 3.95
N ALA A 254 2.05 20.93 2.78
CA ALA A 254 1.08 21.00 1.69
C ALA A 254 1.71 20.96 0.29
N GLN A 255 0.91 20.68 -0.74
CA GLN A 255 1.26 20.80 -2.17
C GLN A 255 0.27 21.73 -2.91
N PRO A 256 0.21 23.03 -2.56
CA PRO A 256 -0.82 23.95 -3.08
C PRO A 256 -0.80 24.12 -4.60
N ILE A 257 0.38 24.07 -5.24
CA ILE A 257 0.49 24.13 -6.71
C ILE A 257 -0.17 22.91 -7.35
N LEU A 258 0.11 21.71 -6.82
CA LEU A 258 -0.49 20.47 -7.32
C LEU A 258 -1.99 20.43 -7.03
N GLY A 259 -2.42 20.89 -5.85
CA GLY A 259 -3.84 21.08 -5.51
C GLY A 259 -4.54 21.99 -6.52
N LEU A 260 -3.93 23.11 -6.90
CA LEU A 260 -4.46 24.02 -7.93
C LEU A 260 -4.61 23.33 -9.29
N LEU A 261 -3.61 22.54 -9.73
CA LEU A 261 -3.70 21.75 -10.96
C LEU A 261 -4.88 20.78 -10.92
N VAL A 262 -5.06 20.08 -9.81
CA VAL A 262 -6.19 19.15 -9.60
C VAL A 262 -7.51 19.91 -9.64
N CYS A 263 -7.62 21.07 -9.00
CA CYS A 263 -8.84 21.90 -9.02
C CYS A 263 -9.20 22.38 -10.44
N ILE A 264 -8.23 22.89 -11.20
CA ILE A 264 -8.46 23.30 -12.60
C ILE A 264 -8.89 22.10 -13.44
N GLY A 265 -8.17 20.98 -13.30
CA GLY A 265 -8.51 19.72 -13.96
C GLY A 265 -9.90 19.22 -13.63
N LEU A 266 -10.30 19.30 -12.36
CA LEU A 266 -11.61 18.90 -11.87
C LEU A 266 -12.71 19.70 -12.56
N VAL A 267 -12.59 21.03 -12.63
CA VAL A 267 -13.56 21.92 -13.27
C VAL A 267 -13.64 21.64 -14.77
N GLU A 268 -12.50 21.59 -15.46
CA GLU A 268 -12.43 21.35 -16.92
C GLU A 268 -12.97 19.96 -17.29
N ALA A 269 -12.60 18.93 -16.54
CA ALA A 269 -13.09 17.58 -16.75
C ALA A 269 -14.60 17.48 -16.45
N PHE A 270 -15.11 18.17 -15.43
CA PHE A 270 -16.53 18.14 -15.08
C PHE A 270 -17.40 18.80 -16.16
N ALA A 271 -16.92 19.91 -16.72
CA ALA A 271 -17.55 20.60 -17.84
C ALA A 271 -17.57 19.72 -19.12
N ASN A 272 -16.55 18.88 -19.33
CA ASN A 272 -16.45 17.99 -20.47
C ASN A 272 -17.21 16.66 -20.25
N THR A 273 -18.29 16.41 -21.01
CA THR A 273 -19.10 15.18 -20.91
C THR A 273 -18.30 13.88 -21.12
N LYS A 274 -17.15 13.93 -21.81
CA LYS A 274 -16.24 12.80 -21.99
C LYS A 274 -15.47 12.47 -20.71
N TYR A 275 -15.07 13.48 -19.94
CA TYR A 275 -14.17 13.35 -18.79
C TYR A 275 -14.85 13.55 -17.44
N ARG A 276 -16.13 13.95 -17.42
CA ARG A 276 -16.90 14.23 -16.20
C ARG A 276 -16.85 13.11 -15.16
N TRP A 277 -16.81 11.86 -15.61
CA TRP A 277 -16.72 10.71 -14.72
C TRP A 277 -15.47 10.76 -13.85
N LEU A 278 -14.32 11.25 -14.35
CA LEU A 278 -13.08 11.42 -13.59
C LEU A 278 -13.26 12.37 -12.40
N SER A 279 -13.91 13.52 -12.63
CA SER A 279 -14.20 14.49 -11.57
C SER A 279 -15.13 13.89 -10.51
N ILE A 280 -16.18 13.18 -10.93
CA ILE A 280 -17.09 12.52 -9.99
C ILE A 280 -16.35 11.42 -9.20
N SER A 281 -15.50 10.63 -9.84
CA SER A 281 -14.69 9.60 -9.17
C SER A 281 -13.76 10.21 -8.12
N TYR A 282 -13.06 11.31 -8.44
CA TYR A 282 -12.23 12.03 -7.47
C TYR A 282 -13.06 12.57 -6.29
N ILE A 283 -14.23 13.16 -6.57
CA ILE A 283 -15.13 13.68 -5.52
C ILE A 283 -15.59 12.54 -4.60
N LEU A 284 -15.95 11.37 -5.14
CA LEU A 284 -16.37 10.22 -4.32
C LEU A 284 -15.24 9.75 -3.39
N ILE A 285 -14.02 9.60 -3.91
CA ILE A 285 -12.85 9.22 -3.08
C ILE A 285 -12.53 10.31 -2.05
N ALA A 286 -12.62 11.59 -2.42
CA ALA A 286 -12.43 12.71 -1.51
C ALA A 286 -13.47 12.72 -0.38
N LEU A 287 -14.74 12.42 -0.66
CA LEU A 287 -15.79 12.32 0.35
C LEU A 287 -15.57 11.15 1.30
N ILE A 288 -15.14 9.99 0.81
CA ILE A 288 -14.78 8.83 1.65
C ILE A 288 -13.58 9.18 2.53
N THR A 289 -12.55 9.83 1.97
CA THR A 289 -11.36 10.28 2.71
C THR A 289 -11.74 11.28 3.79
N PHE A 290 -12.60 12.25 3.46
CA PHE A 290 -13.13 13.23 4.40
C PHE A 290 -13.90 12.56 5.55
N ALA A 291 -14.80 11.62 5.24
CA ALA A 291 -15.53 10.86 6.25
C ALA A 291 -14.57 10.04 7.14
N CYS A 292 -13.53 9.45 6.56
CA CYS A 292 -12.52 8.70 7.29
C CYS A 292 -11.75 9.58 8.29
N MET A 293 -11.46 10.83 7.92
CA MET A 293 -10.74 11.78 8.78
C MET A 293 -11.60 12.35 9.91
N THR A 294 -12.91 12.50 9.70
CA THR A 294 -13.77 13.37 10.53
C THR A 294 -14.85 12.64 11.32
N LEU A 295 -15.37 11.52 10.80
CA LEU A 295 -16.61 10.95 11.30
C LEU A 295 -16.38 10.10 12.55
N ASN A 296 -16.97 10.51 13.68
CA ASN A 296 -17.02 9.71 14.89
C ASN A 296 -18.40 9.03 15.06
N HIS A 297 -18.73 8.12 14.14
CA HIS A 297 -20.04 7.44 14.12
C HIS A 297 -19.90 6.06 13.45
N PRO A 298 -20.71 5.04 13.79
CA PRO A 298 -20.66 3.70 13.18
C PRO A 298 -20.74 3.69 11.65
N LEU A 299 -21.39 4.70 11.05
CA LEU A 299 -21.41 4.90 9.60
C LEU A 299 -20.01 5.02 8.98
N ARG A 300 -18.99 5.41 9.76
CA ARG A 300 -17.60 5.41 9.29
C ARG A 300 -17.13 4.03 8.89
N GLN A 301 -17.50 2.97 9.62
CA GLN A 301 -17.12 1.60 9.25
C GLN A 301 -17.80 1.15 7.97
N LEU A 302 -19.08 1.51 7.79
CA LEU A 302 -19.79 1.24 6.54
C LEU A 302 -19.14 1.91 5.33
N ILE A 303 -18.63 3.13 5.49
CA ILE A 303 -18.07 3.94 4.40
C ILE A 303 -16.58 3.65 4.18
N CYS A 304 -15.80 3.49 5.25
CA CYS A 304 -14.33 3.48 5.23
C CYS A 304 -13.73 2.13 5.65
N GLY A 305 -14.54 1.20 6.14
CA GLY A 305 -14.08 -0.06 6.72
C GLY A 305 -13.27 -0.92 5.76
N PHE A 306 -13.57 -0.89 4.45
CA PHE A 306 -12.78 -1.62 3.44
C PHE A 306 -11.33 -1.12 3.32
N TRP A 307 -11.01 0.03 3.90
CA TRP A 307 -9.66 0.58 4.04
C TRP A 307 -9.16 0.54 5.49
N TYR A 308 -9.73 -0.35 6.32
CA TYR A 308 -9.44 -0.48 7.75
C TYR A 308 -9.65 0.84 8.52
N SER A 309 -10.56 1.69 8.02
CA SER A 309 -10.75 3.06 8.48
C SER A 309 -9.47 3.89 8.58
N GLY A 310 -8.49 3.57 7.72
CA GLY A 310 -7.18 4.21 7.65
C GLY A 310 -7.05 5.18 6.48
N THR A 311 -6.73 6.44 6.80
CA THR A 311 -6.59 7.55 5.85
C THR A 311 -5.48 7.32 4.82
N ILE A 312 -4.33 6.79 5.23
CA ILE A 312 -3.17 6.55 4.33
C ILE A 312 -3.53 5.71 3.10
N ARG A 313 -4.36 4.68 3.27
CA ARG A 313 -4.80 3.84 2.14
C ARG A 313 -5.68 4.63 1.16
N LEU A 314 -6.53 5.51 1.68
CA LEU A 314 -7.42 6.36 0.89
C LEU A 314 -6.65 7.51 0.23
N ASP A 315 -5.66 8.10 0.90
CA ASP A 315 -4.80 9.14 0.35
C ASP A 315 -4.07 8.66 -0.91
N GLY A 316 -3.62 7.40 -0.91
CA GLY A 316 -3.01 6.81 -2.10
C GLY A 316 -3.98 6.68 -3.28
N VAL A 317 -5.23 6.30 -3.01
CA VAL A 317 -6.30 6.21 -4.02
C VAL A 317 -6.70 7.60 -4.51
N LEU A 318 -6.74 8.58 -3.60
CA LEU A 318 -7.01 9.98 -3.91
C LEU A 318 -5.97 10.55 -4.88
N ALA A 319 -4.68 10.26 -4.64
CA ALA A 319 -3.60 10.63 -5.56
C ALA A 319 -3.79 9.99 -6.95
N ILE A 320 -4.07 8.69 -7.02
CA ILE A 320 -4.31 7.99 -8.30
C ILE A 320 -5.48 8.61 -9.07
N ALA A 321 -6.59 8.91 -8.39
CA ALA A 321 -7.74 9.59 -8.99
C ALA A 321 -7.44 11.04 -9.41
N ALA A 322 -6.52 11.71 -8.72
CA ALA A 322 -6.11 13.08 -9.00
C ALA A 322 -5.17 13.20 -10.21
N VAL A 323 -4.35 12.19 -10.51
CA VAL A 323 -3.38 12.21 -11.64
C VAL A 323 -3.99 12.70 -12.96
N PRO A 324 -5.08 12.10 -13.49
CA PRO A 324 -5.66 12.56 -14.76
C PRO A 324 -6.21 13.98 -14.68
N LEU A 325 -6.69 14.42 -13.51
CA LEU A 325 -7.15 15.81 -13.32
C LEU A 325 -5.95 16.77 -13.31
N ALA A 326 -4.88 16.45 -12.58
CA ALA A 326 -3.65 17.23 -12.58
C ALA A 326 -3.04 17.36 -13.99
N ALA A 327 -3.12 16.30 -14.81
CA ALA A 327 -2.69 16.33 -16.21
C ALA A 327 -3.50 17.34 -17.04
N ILE A 328 -4.83 17.32 -16.91
CA ILE A 328 -5.73 18.28 -17.57
C ILE A 328 -5.43 19.71 -17.10
N GLY A 329 -5.29 19.92 -15.79
CA GLY A 329 -4.95 21.21 -15.22
C GLY A 329 -3.62 21.74 -15.73
N LEU A 330 -2.60 20.88 -15.79
CA LEU A 330 -1.28 21.23 -16.30
C LEU A 330 -1.33 21.66 -17.77
N CYS A 331 -1.96 20.86 -18.63
CA CYS A 331 -2.14 21.22 -20.04
C CYS A 331 -2.93 22.53 -20.20
N LYS A 332 -3.95 22.77 -19.37
CA LYS A 332 -4.72 24.02 -19.40
C LYS A 332 -3.86 25.23 -19.05
N ILE A 333 -3.09 25.15 -17.97
CA ILE A 333 -2.17 26.23 -17.57
C ILE A 333 -1.15 26.52 -18.67
N VAL A 334 -0.51 25.48 -19.21
CA VAL A 334 0.46 25.62 -20.32
C VAL A 334 -0.20 26.30 -21.53
N HIS A 335 -1.41 25.88 -21.89
CA HIS A 335 -2.13 26.47 -23.02
C HIS A 335 -2.50 27.94 -22.81
N VAL A 336 -2.92 28.32 -21.60
CA VAL A 336 -3.39 29.67 -21.29
C VAL A 336 -2.24 30.63 -21.06
N LEU A 337 -1.18 30.21 -20.35
CA LEU A 337 -0.10 31.11 -19.94
C LEU A 337 1.07 31.12 -20.93
N ILE A 338 1.43 29.97 -21.50
CA ILE A 338 2.68 29.83 -22.26
C ILE A 338 2.43 30.04 -23.75
N ARG A 339 1.29 29.57 -24.27
CA ARG A 339 0.95 29.69 -25.70
C ARG A 339 0.82 31.14 -26.22
N PRO A 340 0.33 32.13 -25.44
CA PRO A 340 0.31 33.52 -25.90
C PRO A 340 1.71 34.17 -25.93
N ILE A 341 2.64 33.67 -25.12
CA ILE A 341 4.01 34.19 -25.00
C ILE A 341 4.91 33.58 -26.09
N LEU A 342 4.69 32.31 -26.44
CA LEU A 342 5.36 31.64 -27.54
C LEU A 342 4.67 32.00 -28.86
N ASN A 343 5.13 33.07 -29.51
CA ASN A 343 4.62 33.58 -30.79
C ASN A 343 4.26 32.45 -31.77
N SER A 344 2.97 32.39 -32.10
CA SER A 344 2.29 31.31 -32.80
C SER A 344 2.63 31.27 -34.29
N GLY A 345 3.64 30.47 -34.65
CA GLY A 345 3.93 30.13 -36.05
C GLY A 345 3.95 28.62 -36.33
N ARG A 346 4.69 27.85 -35.54
CA ARG A 346 4.81 26.38 -35.63
C ARG A 346 5.45 25.89 -34.34
N ILE A 347 4.65 25.38 -33.40
CA ILE A 347 5.17 24.76 -32.17
C ILE A 347 5.92 23.49 -32.60
N LYS A 348 7.24 23.49 -32.43
CA LYS A 348 8.08 22.30 -32.67
C LYS A 348 8.03 21.40 -31.42
N PRO A 349 8.29 20.08 -31.54
CA PRO A 349 8.41 19.19 -30.38
C PRO A 349 9.41 19.68 -29.33
N VAL A 350 10.44 20.41 -29.78
CA VAL A 350 11.42 21.09 -28.93
C VAL A 350 10.81 22.15 -28.02
N ASP A 351 9.79 22.90 -28.44
CA ASP A 351 9.14 23.91 -27.59
C ASP A 351 8.34 23.26 -26.46
N LEU A 352 7.77 22.07 -26.73
CA LEU A 352 7.10 21.25 -25.72
C LEU A 352 8.10 20.64 -24.73
N LEU A 353 9.28 20.22 -25.21
CA LEU A 353 10.40 19.76 -24.39
C LEU A 353 10.98 20.88 -23.53
N ILE A 354 11.13 22.10 -24.07
CA ILE A 354 11.59 23.28 -23.32
C ILE A 354 10.54 23.67 -22.28
N THR A 355 9.26 23.60 -22.61
CA THR A 355 8.18 23.86 -21.65
C THR A 355 8.14 22.80 -20.56
N ALA A 356 8.25 21.52 -20.93
CA ALA A 356 8.34 20.42 -19.98
C ALA A 356 9.60 20.53 -19.11
N PHE A 357 10.74 20.90 -19.69
CA PHE A 357 11.99 21.13 -18.99
C PHE A 357 11.91 22.35 -18.07
N ALA A 358 11.32 23.46 -18.51
CA ALA A 358 11.08 24.65 -17.70
C ALA A 358 10.10 24.39 -16.57
N LEU A 359 9.10 23.53 -16.79
CA LEU A 359 8.15 23.13 -15.76
C LEU A 359 8.77 22.15 -14.78
N CYS A 360 9.55 21.18 -15.26
CA CYS A 360 10.38 20.31 -14.44
C CYS A 360 11.43 21.12 -13.65
N MET A 361 12.00 22.17 -14.24
CA MET A 361 12.93 23.09 -13.57
C MET A 361 12.21 24.01 -12.59
N ALA A 362 10.99 24.47 -12.87
CA ALA A 362 10.20 25.27 -11.93
C ALA A 362 9.77 24.41 -10.73
N VAL A 363 9.36 23.17 -10.99
CA VAL A 363 9.14 22.15 -9.97
C VAL A 363 10.44 21.91 -9.21
N PHE A 364 11.56 21.63 -9.87
CA PHE A 364 12.87 21.44 -9.23
C PHE A 364 13.29 22.66 -8.40
N ILE A 365 13.10 23.88 -8.88
CA ILE A 365 13.39 25.13 -8.17
C ILE A 365 12.49 25.28 -6.93
N VAL A 366 11.20 24.96 -7.03
CA VAL A 366 10.28 24.90 -5.87
C VAL A 366 10.72 23.84 -4.86
N PHE A 367 11.37 22.76 -5.32
CA PHE A 367 11.94 21.73 -4.46
C PHE A 367 13.30 22.13 -3.85
N THR A 368 14.07 22.99 -4.52
CA THR A 368 15.41 23.42 -4.07
C THR A 368 15.44 24.76 -3.33
N TYR A 369 14.43 25.63 -3.45
CA TYR A 369 14.45 26.95 -2.81
C TYR A 369 14.18 26.86 -1.29
N PRO A 370 15.13 27.25 -0.42
CA PRO A 370 15.03 27.03 1.02
C PRO A 370 14.37 28.18 1.79
N LYS A 371 13.77 29.18 1.12
CA LYS A 371 13.11 30.31 1.82
C LYS A 371 11.62 30.05 2.06
N SER A 372 11.30 29.96 3.35
CA SER A 372 10.00 29.89 3.99
C SER A 372 9.00 30.94 3.48
N ILE A 373 8.14 30.54 2.55
CA ILE A 373 6.73 30.95 2.63
C ILE A 373 6.18 30.19 3.84
N SER A 374 5.32 30.83 4.65
CA SER A 374 4.83 30.39 5.98
C SER A 374 3.99 29.09 5.99
N TYR A 375 4.45 28.05 5.31
CA TYR A 375 4.06 26.65 5.39
C TYR A 375 5.37 25.88 5.62
N GLY A 376 5.59 25.41 6.84
CA GLY A 376 6.75 24.60 7.18
C GLY A 376 6.83 23.39 6.25
N THR A 377 7.97 23.23 5.57
CA THR A 377 8.34 22.09 4.71
C THR A 377 7.30 21.61 3.68
N ASN A 378 7.54 21.83 2.38
CA ASN A 378 6.83 21.10 1.30
C ASN A 378 6.80 19.57 1.62
N ASN A 379 5.67 18.88 1.37
CA ASN A 379 5.49 17.44 1.65
C ASN A 379 6.70 16.57 1.27
N TYR A 380 7.40 16.90 0.18
CA TYR A 380 8.59 16.15 -0.23
C TYR A 380 9.78 16.32 0.69
N ARG A 381 10.00 17.52 1.27
CA ARG A 381 11.03 17.70 2.28
C ARG A 381 10.74 16.86 3.50
N TYR A 382 9.48 16.85 3.94
CA TYR A 382 9.04 15.97 5.02
C TYR A 382 9.28 14.49 4.68
N LEU A 383 8.89 14.04 3.48
CA LEU A 383 9.15 12.69 3.01
C LEU A 383 10.65 12.36 3.04
N CYS A 384 11.53 13.20 2.47
CA CYS A 384 12.97 12.97 2.48
C CYS A 384 13.53 12.89 3.91
N ASN A 385 13.09 13.78 4.81
CA ASN A 385 13.52 13.75 6.20
C ASN A 385 13.06 12.46 6.90
N GLN A 386 11.83 12.02 6.67
CA GLN A 386 11.30 10.78 7.25
C GLN A 386 11.99 9.54 6.67
N ILE A 387 12.31 9.52 5.37
CA ILE A 387 13.13 8.45 4.78
C ILE A 387 14.50 8.41 5.45
N GLN A 388 15.15 9.56 5.60
CA GLN A 388 16.46 9.65 6.24
C GLN A 388 16.43 9.17 7.70
N VAL A 389 15.40 9.52 8.45
CA VAL A 389 15.25 9.10 9.85
C VAL A 389 14.87 7.62 9.97
N ASN A 390 13.83 7.18 9.28
CA ASN A 390 13.25 5.84 9.44
C ASN A 390 14.15 4.73 8.86
N TYR A 391 15.00 5.06 7.88
CA TYR A 391 15.95 4.12 7.28
C TYR A 391 17.39 4.33 7.78
N SER A 392 17.60 5.17 8.80
CA SER A 392 18.91 5.29 9.46
C SER A 392 19.15 4.10 10.39
N LEU A 393 20.36 3.54 10.37
CA LEU A 393 20.80 2.54 11.36
C LEU A 393 20.88 3.11 12.79
N THR A 394 20.81 4.43 12.93
CA THR A 394 20.80 5.12 14.22
C THR A 394 19.40 5.57 14.64
N SER A 395 18.35 5.10 13.97
CA SER A 395 16.98 5.43 14.39
C SER A 395 16.68 4.73 15.72
N GLY A 396 15.91 5.36 16.61
CA GLY A 396 15.57 4.79 17.93
C GLY A 396 14.68 3.55 17.89
N VAL A 397 14.35 3.05 16.71
CA VAL A 397 13.58 1.81 16.48
C VAL A 397 14.38 0.79 15.65
N SER A 398 15.63 1.11 15.30
CA SER A 398 16.53 0.23 14.56
C SER A 398 17.43 -0.54 15.52
N ILE A 399 17.85 -1.73 15.10
CA ILE A 399 18.95 -2.46 15.74
C ILE A 399 20.19 -1.56 15.69
N SER A 400 20.69 -1.18 16.86
CA SER A 400 21.85 -0.31 17.04
C SER A 400 23.13 -0.94 16.47
N PRO A 401 24.16 -0.15 16.16
CA PRO A 401 25.47 -0.68 15.75
C PRO A 401 26.07 -1.68 16.75
N GLU A 402 25.84 -1.48 18.04
CA GLU A 402 26.30 -2.34 19.14
C GLU A 402 25.53 -3.67 19.13
N GLU A 403 24.20 -3.63 19.08
CA GLU A 403 23.36 -4.83 18.96
C GLU A 403 23.69 -5.62 17.69
N ARG A 404 23.97 -4.92 16.58
CA ARG A 404 24.36 -5.56 15.32
C ARG A 404 25.63 -6.39 15.47
N GLN A 405 26.64 -5.87 16.17
CA GLN A 405 27.87 -6.61 16.44
C GLN A 405 27.62 -7.80 17.38
N PHE A 406 26.71 -7.66 18.35
CA PHE A 406 26.30 -8.75 19.23
C PHE A 406 25.58 -9.86 18.43
N ILE A 407 24.60 -9.51 17.60
CA ILE A 407 23.85 -10.43 16.74
C ILE A 407 24.77 -11.20 15.79
N ASP A 408 25.78 -10.55 15.20
CA ASP A 408 26.76 -11.21 14.34
C ASP A 408 27.55 -12.30 15.09
N LYS A 409 27.83 -12.11 16.39
CA LYS A 409 28.43 -13.15 17.25
C LYS A 409 27.39 -14.23 17.58
N VAL A 410 26.16 -13.85 17.92
CA VAL A 410 25.06 -14.77 18.22
C VAL A 410 24.81 -15.74 17.06
N LYS A 411 24.67 -15.26 15.81
CA LYS A 411 24.41 -16.12 14.63
C LYS A 411 25.47 -17.21 14.45
N ARG A 412 26.74 -16.91 14.75
CA ARG A 412 27.85 -17.89 14.66
C ARG A 412 27.73 -19.00 15.72
N ILE A 413 27.15 -18.70 16.87
CA ILE A 413 26.97 -19.65 17.98
C ILE A 413 25.70 -20.48 17.78
N VAL A 414 24.57 -19.82 17.53
CA VAL A 414 23.25 -20.50 17.49
C VAL A 414 23.05 -21.31 16.22
N GLY A 415 23.72 -20.94 15.11
CA GLY A 415 23.57 -21.62 13.81
C GLY A 415 22.12 -21.62 13.34
N ASN A 416 21.52 -22.81 13.25
CA ASN A 416 20.13 -23.03 12.84
C ASN A 416 19.22 -23.50 14.00
N ASN A 417 19.75 -23.55 15.23
CA ASN A 417 18.97 -23.98 16.39
C ASN A 417 17.87 -22.95 16.71
N THR A 418 16.77 -23.41 17.30
CA THR A 418 15.67 -22.55 17.72
C THR A 418 16.09 -21.68 18.91
N VAL A 419 15.76 -20.39 18.83
CA VAL A 419 16.09 -19.36 19.82
C VAL A 419 14.80 -18.78 20.40
N ILE A 420 14.63 -18.83 21.72
CA ILE A 420 13.57 -18.11 22.43
C ILE A 420 13.99 -16.65 22.54
N ASN A 421 13.09 -15.73 22.18
CA ASN A 421 13.36 -14.31 22.11
C ASN A 421 12.19 -13.50 22.68
N ILE A 422 12.39 -12.20 22.89
CA ILE A 422 11.35 -11.25 23.32
C ILE A 422 11.03 -10.30 22.15
N PRO A 423 9.79 -10.19 21.66
CA PRO A 423 9.51 -9.42 20.45
C PRO A 423 9.81 -7.92 20.56
N SER A 424 9.74 -7.36 21.76
CA SER A 424 9.85 -5.91 21.99
C SER A 424 11.26 -5.36 21.79
N ASP A 425 12.30 -6.18 22.04
CA ASP A 425 13.72 -5.79 21.98
C ASP A 425 14.29 -5.77 20.54
N GLY A 426 13.44 -5.95 19.52
CA GLY A 426 13.85 -5.98 18.11
C GLY A 426 14.30 -7.35 17.59
N SER A 427 14.50 -8.35 18.46
CA SER A 427 14.91 -9.72 18.07
C SER A 427 13.90 -10.44 17.16
N ILE A 428 12.64 -9.97 17.15
CA ILE A 428 11.56 -10.41 16.24
C ILE A 428 11.96 -10.40 14.76
N TRP A 429 12.84 -9.48 14.35
CA TRP A 429 13.22 -9.31 12.95
C TRP A 429 14.33 -10.26 12.49
N LEU A 430 15.06 -10.87 13.43
CA LEU A 430 16.30 -11.61 13.15
C LEU A 430 16.07 -12.85 12.29
N TYR A 431 14.86 -13.40 12.26
CA TYR A 431 14.52 -14.45 11.30
C TYR A 431 14.69 -13.98 9.86
N ALA A 432 14.17 -12.79 9.55
CA ALA A 432 14.21 -12.24 8.20
C ALA A 432 15.56 -11.56 7.90
N SER A 433 16.10 -10.78 8.83
CA SER A 433 17.32 -9.99 8.57
C SER A 433 18.60 -10.80 8.71
N ASP A 434 18.64 -11.78 9.61
CA ASP A 434 19.87 -12.42 10.10
C ASP A 434 19.88 -13.95 10.00
N ASP A 435 18.79 -14.53 9.48
CA ASP A 435 18.60 -15.99 9.39
C ASP A 435 18.69 -16.67 10.77
N ILE A 436 18.34 -15.98 11.86
CA ILE A 436 18.29 -16.59 13.20
C ILE A 436 16.89 -17.18 13.43
N ASN A 437 16.82 -18.48 13.76
CA ASN A 437 15.55 -19.19 13.96
C ASN A 437 14.88 -18.83 15.31
N VAL A 438 14.40 -17.59 15.41
CA VAL A 438 13.64 -17.11 16.58
C VAL A 438 12.22 -17.67 16.60
N ILE A 439 11.71 -17.97 17.80
CA ILE A 439 10.34 -18.48 18.00
C ILE A 439 9.31 -17.38 17.73
N ALA A 440 9.49 -16.19 18.28
CA ALA A 440 8.51 -15.13 18.11
C ALA A 440 8.85 -14.22 16.94
N ARG A 441 8.03 -14.33 15.89
CA ARG A 441 8.20 -13.64 14.59
C ARG A 441 7.15 -12.56 14.32
N GLN A 442 6.25 -12.37 15.27
CA GLN A 442 5.22 -11.32 15.27
C GLN A 442 5.09 -10.77 16.70
N PHE A 443 4.60 -9.54 16.83
CA PHE A 443 4.45 -8.93 18.15
C PHE A 443 3.38 -9.66 18.96
N TYR A 444 3.79 -10.15 20.14
CA TYR A 444 2.91 -10.63 21.22
C TYR A 444 1.95 -11.77 20.86
N SER A 445 2.26 -12.53 19.81
CA SER A 445 1.47 -13.70 19.41
C SER A 445 2.36 -14.76 18.80
N THR A 446 2.12 -16.02 19.07
CA THR A 446 2.73 -17.13 18.34
C THR A 446 1.70 -18.25 18.17
N PRO A 447 1.87 -19.14 17.17
CA PRO A 447 1.04 -20.34 17.06
C PRO A 447 1.39 -21.39 18.14
N TYR A 448 2.50 -21.22 18.84
CA TYR A 448 3.04 -22.18 19.82
C TYR A 448 2.53 -21.84 21.22
N LYS A 449 1.70 -22.72 21.78
CA LYS A 449 1.16 -22.53 23.14
C LYS A 449 2.26 -22.53 24.21
N GLU A 450 3.35 -23.23 23.92
CA GLU A 450 4.58 -23.33 24.71
C GLU A 450 5.19 -21.96 24.97
N TYR A 451 5.05 -21.04 24.00
CA TYR A 451 5.61 -19.69 24.13
C TYR A 451 4.92 -18.87 25.23
N GLU A 452 3.64 -19.11 25.50
CA GLU A 452 2.96 -18.48 26.64
C GLU A 452 3.49 -18.97 27.99
N LEU A 453 3.89 -20.24 28.07
CA LEU A 453 4.59 -20.77 29.25
C LEU A 453 5.98 -20.17 29.39
N PHE A 454 6.71 -19.98 28.27
CA PHE A 454 8.01 -19.34 28.30
C PHE A 454 7.96 -17.91 28.82
N LYS A 455 6.94 -17.15 28.41
CA LYS A 455 6.70 -15.77 28.88
C LYS A 455 6.57 -15.68 30.40
N THR A 456 5.95 -16.65 31.06
CA THR A 456 5.67 -16.58 32.50
C THR A 456 6.66 -17.34 33.37
N SER A 457 7.29 -18.40 32.85
CA SER A 457 7.94 -19.40 33.70
C SER A 457 9.26 -19.98 33.16
N LEU A 458 9.84 -19.44 32.07
CA LEU A 458 11.06 -20.01 31.49
C LEU A 458 12.26 -20.07 32.46
N TYR A 459 12.41 -19.11 33.39
CA TYR A 459 13.46 -19.13 34.44
C TYR A 459 13.41 -20.38 35.35
N GLU A 460 12.30 -21.14 35.33
CA GLU A 460 12.11 -22.37 36.10
C GLU A 460 12.56 -23.64 35.34
N ALA A 461 13.28 -23.51 34.23
CA ALA A 461 13.68 -24.64 33.36
C ALA A 461 14.43 -25.79 34.08
N SER A 462 15.04 -25.55 35.25
CA SER A 462 15.68 -26.60 36.07
C SER A 462 14.77 -27.28 37.09
N LYS A 463 13.54 -26.79 37.29
CA LYS A 463 12.64 -27.19 38.39
C LYS A 463 11.22 -27.52 37.95
N ASN A 464 10.82 -27.10 36.75
CA ASN A 464 9.45 -27.21 36.26
C ASN A 464 9.42 -28.13 35.02
N ASP A 465 8.90 -29.34 35.19
CA ASP A 465 8.84 -30.36 34.13
C ASP A 465 8.02 -29.88 32.92
N ASP A 466 6.96 -29.08 33.13
CA ASP A 466 6.15 -28.53 32.03
C ASP A 466 6.98 -27.58 31.14
N VAL A 467 7.88 -26.80 31.75
CA VAL A 467 8.79 -25.89 31.03
C VAL A 467 9.82 -26.70 30.25
N VAL A 468 10.39 -27.77 30.84
CA VAL A 468 11.32 -28.67 30.18
C VAL A 468 10.67 -29.36 28.98
N ASP A 469 9.44 -29.84 29.11
CA ASP A 469 8.70 -30.48 28.03
C ASP A 469 8.36 -29.49 26.91
N ALA A 470 8.02 -28.24 27.25
CA ALA A 470 7.83 -27.16 26.27
C ALA A 470 9.14 -26.84 25.52
N ILE A 471 10.28 -26.78 26.21
CA ILE A 471 11.61 -26.59 25.60
C ILE A 471 11.91 -27.75 24.63
N ARG A 472 11.70 -29.00 25.05
CA ARG A 472 11.89 -30.18 24.19
C ARG A 472 11.00 -30.16 22.96
N LYS A 473 9.73 -29.79 23.11
CA LYS A 473 8.74 -29.75 22.03
C LYS A 473 9.06 -28.68 20.99
N THR A 474 9.53 -27.51 21.43
CA THR A 474 9.94 -26.41 20.54
C THR A 474 11.36 -26.57 20.01
N GLN A 475 12.12 -27.54 20.54
CA GLN A 475 13.54 -27.75 20.26
C GLN A 475 14.37 -26.48 20.50
N ALA A 476 13.94 -25.66 21.46
CA ALA A 476 14.62 -24.43 21.85
C ALA A 476 15.94 -24.74 22.53
N ARG A 477 17.05 -24.19 22.03
CA ARG A 477 18.38 -24.42 22.60
C ARG A 477 18.99 -23.18 23.25
N TYR A 478 18.51 -22.00 22.85
CA TYR A 478 19.06 -20.73 23.29
C TYR A 478 17.97 -19.75 23.69
N VAL A 479 18.30 -18.83 24.57
CA VAL A 479 17.52 -17.64 24.90
C VAL A 479 18.34 -16.42 24.52
N LEU A 480 17.76 -15.52 23.73
CA LEU A 480 18.37 -14.26 23.32
C LEU A 480 17.60 -13.09 23.92
N ILE A 481 18.34 -12.19 24.57
CA ILE A 481 17.85 -10.91 25.10
C ILE A 481 18.77 -9.82 24.52
N LEU A 482 18.19 -8.84 23.82
CA LEU A 482 18.91 -7.68 23.29
C LEU A 482 18.78 -6.50 24.27
N ASP A 483 18.09 -5.43 23.90
CA ASP A 483 17.87 -4.24 24.73
C ASP A 483 16.46 -4.21 25.32
N GLU A 484 16.37 -4.32 26.65
CA GLU A 484 15.10 -4.26 27.39
C GLU A 484 14.50 -2.84 27.49
N THR A 485 15.27 -1.80 27.16
CA THR A 485 14.82 -0.40 27.25
C THR A 485 13.94 0.03 26.08
N VAL A 486 13.98 -0.71 24.96
CA VAL A 486 13.14 -0.48 23.78
C VAL A 486 11.89 -1.35 23.88
N SER A 487 10.76 -0.73 24.23
CA SER A 487 9.45 -1.39 24.34
C SER A 487 8.53 -0.95 23.20
N VAL A 488 8.56 -1.69 22.08
CA VAL A 488 7.69 -1.39 20.93
C VAL A 488 6.26 -1.90 21.17
N GLY A 489 5.28 -1.00 21.29
CA GLY A 489 3.87 -1.36 21.44
C GLY A 489 3.44 -1.50 22.91
N ASN A 490 2.42 -2.33 23.18
CA ASN A 490 1.88 -2.54 24.54
C ASN A 490 2.69 -3.59 25.30
N PHE A 491 3.98 -3.35 25.51
CA PHE A 491 4.82 -4.23 26.31
C PHE A 491 4.54 -4.02 27.81
N ASN A 492 4.28 -5.11 28.53
CA ASN A 492 4.15 -5.11 29.98
C ASN A 492 5.17 -6.08 30.57
N PRO A 493 6.30 -5.61 31.14
CA PRO A 493 7.36 -6.48 31.66
C PRO A 493 6.87 -7.56 32.63
N ASN A 494 5.78 -7.31 33.36
CA ASN A 494 5.21 -8.28 34.31
C ASN A 494 4.67 -9.55 33.63
N GLU A 495 4.32 -9.48 32.34
CA GLU A 495 3.86 -10.63 31.55
C GLU A 495 5.01 -11.44 30.96
N TRP A 496 6.27 -11.01 31.16
CA TRP A 496 7.46 -11.53 30.50
C TRP A 496 8.54 -12.00 31.49
N LYS A 497 8.20 -12.10 32.77
CA LYS A 497 9.11 -12.52 33.86
C LYS A 497 9.78 -13.87 33.60
N GLY A 498 9.10 -14.78 32.91
CA GLY A 498 9.67 -16.06 32.51
C GLY A 498 11.01 -15.91 31.80
N ILE A 499 11.13 -14.90 30.92
CA ILE A 499 12.35 -14.64 30.15
C ILE A 499 13.20 -13.56 30.82
N LEU A 500 12.59 -12.47 31.30
CA LEU A 500 13.30 -11.32 31.88
C LEU A 500 13.97 -11.61 33.23
N ASP A 501 13.45 -12.56 34.02
CA ASP A 501 14.04 -12.90 35.31
C ASP A 501 15.23 -13.89 35.18
N ILE A 502 15.63 -14.27 33.96
CA ILE A 502 16.80 -15.12 33.70
C ILE A 502 18.07 -14.29 33.90
N THR A 503 18.87 -14.67 34.89
CA THR A 503 20.18 -14.11 35.20
C THR A 503 21.30 -15.12 34.94
N ASP A 504 22.56 -14.65 34.95
CA ASP A 504 23.75 -15.51 34.82
C ASP A 504 23.86 -16.58 35.94
N ASP A 505 23.16 -16.42 37.07
CA ASP A 505 23.10 -17.38 38.18
C ASP A 505 21.89 -18.33 38.11
N THR A 506 21.01 -18.18 37.11
CA THR A 506 19.77 -18.96 37.01
C THR A 506 20.09 -20.40 36.61
N SER A 507 19.76 -21.35 37.49
CA SER A 507 20.00 -22.78 37.23
C SER A 507 19.23 -23.28 36.00
N GLY A 508 19.92 -24.00 35.11
CA GLY A 508 19.36 -24.45 33.82
C GLY A 508 19.75 -23.57 32.63
N PHE A 509 20.53 -22.52 32.86
CA PHE A 509 21.03 -21.63 31.82
C PHE A 509 22.53 -21.38 31.97
N THR A 510 23.26 -21.48 30.85
CA THR A 510 24.68 -21.14 30.76
C THR A 510 24.85 -19.90 29.88
N SER A 511 25.39 -18.82 30.45
CA SER A 511 25.68 -17.57 29.72
C SER A 511 26.84 -17.76 28.74
N LEU A 512 26.55 -17.65 27.43
CA LEU A 512 27.54 -17.82 26.36
C LEU A 512 28.09 -16.49 25.86
N LEU A 513 27.26 -15.45 25.82
CA LEU A 513 27.64 -14.09 25.47
C LEU A 513 26.96 -13.10 26.40
N SER A 514 27.71 -12.07 26.77
CA SER A 514 27.28 -10.97 27.62
C SER A 514 27.95 -9.68 27.14
N ASP A 515 27.16 -8.65 26.87
CA ASP A 515 27.63 -7.30 26.51
C ASP A 515 26.60 -6.27 26.96
N GLY A 516 26.91 -5.51 28.02
CA GLY A 516 25.93 -4.62 28.67
C GLY A 516 24.73 -5.40 29.22
N ASP A 517 23.53 -5.08 28.74
CA ASP A 517 22.28 -5.77 29.09
C ASP A 517 21.95 -6.94 28.14
N MET A 518 22.65 -7.06 27.00
CA MET A 518 22.42 -8.13 26.02
C MET A 518 22.97 -9.46 26.51
N ARG A 519 22.19 -10.54 26.36
CA ARG A 519 22.56 -11.88 26.80
C ARG A 519 22.20 -12.93 25.75
N LEU A 520 23.08 -13.92 25.60
CA LEU A 520 22.78 -15.19 24.94
C LEU A 520 23.01 -16.31 25.94
N TYR A 521 21.94 -16.97 26.35
CA TYR A 521 21.99 -18.15 27.20
C TYR A 521 21.83 -19.42 26.37
N GLN A 522 22.59 -20.46 26.71
CA GLN A 522 22.28 -21.83 26.35
C GLN A 522 21.38 -22.44 27.43
N ILE A 523 20.39 -23.21 27.01
CA ILE A 523 19.51 -23.95 27.91
C ILE A 523 20.14 -25.32 28.20
N ASP A 524 20.28 -25.67 29.48
CA ASP A 524 20.91 -26.90 29.96
C ASP A 524 19.81 -27.93 30.29
N TYR A 525 19.44 -28.80 29.33
CA TYR A 525 18.36 -29.80 29.51
C TYR A 525 18.59 -31.13 28.78
#